data_AF-A0A9D9PDF0-F1
#
_entry.id   AF-A0A9D9PDF0-F1
#
_cell.length_a   1.000
_cell.length_b   1.000
_cell.length_c   1.000
_cell.angle_alpha   90.00
_cell.angle_beta   90.00
_cell.angle_gamma   90.00
#
_symmetry.space_group_name_H-M   'P 1'
#
loop_
_entity.id
_entity.type
_entity.pdbx_description
1 polymer ?
#
loop_
_entity_poly.entity_id
_entity_poly.type
_entity_poly.pdbx_seq_one_letter_code
_entity_poly.pdbx_strand_id
1 'polypeptide(L)'
;MRYILPILLAIIPGVAGVCIFGYYALVDWDALQKAYRAFSEVVTSSSDLTTLFAAEAQQNIHRINLFAEGVWTLLSAILASIGLHSVLMLSQGKSRRSPS
;
A
#
# COMPACT_ATOMS: atom_id res chain seq x y z
N MET A 1 7.49 25.58 15.69
CA MET A 1 7.14 24.25 16.23
C MET A 1 5.79 23.69 15.75
N ARG A 2 4.69 24.47 15.69
CA ARG A 2 3.35 23.94 15.33
C ARG A 2 3.26 23.18 13.99
N TYR A 3 4.06 23.55 12.98
CA TYR A 3 4.10 22.83 11.70
C TYR A 3 5.06 21.64 11.67
N ILE A 4 6.08 21.65 12.54
CA ILE A 4 7.16 20.64 12.55
C ILE A 4 6.61 19.28 13.01
N LEU A 5 5.70 19.30 14.00
CA LEU A 5 5.09 18.11 14.56
C LEU A 5 4.30 17.28 13.52
N PRO A 6 3.32 17.83 12.79
CA PRO A 6 2.59 17.06 11.77
C PRO A 6 3.47 16.65 10.59
N ILE A 7 4.51 17.43 10.25
CA ILE A 7 5.44 17.07 9.18
C ILE A 7 6.26 15.83 9.57
N LEU A 8 6.85 15.81 10.76
CA LEU A 8 7.71 14.71 11.22
C LEU A 8 6.92 13.44 11.58
N LEU A 9 5.75 13.58 12.20
CA LEU A 9 5.02 12.42 12.74
C LEU A 9 3.94 11.85 11.81
N ALA A 10 3.50 12.59 10.80
CA ALA A 10 2.43 12.13 9.90
C ALA A 10 2.84 12.20 8.43
N ILE A 11 3.35 13.34 7.94
CA ILE A 11 3.65 13.50 6.51
C ILE A 11 4.83 12.63 6.09
N ILE A 12 5.99 12.76 6.76
CA ILE A 12 7.19 11.97 6.42
C ILE A 12 6.93 10.46 6.52
N PRO A 13 6.44 9.92 7.65
CA PRO A 13 6.20 8.48 7.76
C PRO A 13 5.06 8.01 6.84
N GLY A 14 4.03 8.82 6.62
CA GLY A 14 2.94 8.48 5.70
C GLY A 14 3.42 8.40 4.24
N VAL A 15 4.21 9.38 3.78
CA VAL A 15 4.77 9.34 2.42
C VAL A 15 5.78 8.19 2.28
N ALA A 16 6.63 7.98 3.27
CA ALA A 16 7.57 6.86 3.27
C ALA A 16 6.83 5.51 3.21
N GLY A 17 5.76 5.35 3.98
CA GLY A 17 4.92 4.16 3.95
C GLY A 17 4.28 3.94 2.58
N VAL A 18 3.73 4.98 1.94
CA VAL A 18 3.17 4.87 0.58
C VAL A 18 4.22 4.39 -0.42
N CYS A 19 5.43 4.94 -0.36
CA CYS A 19 6.51 4.55 -1.26
C CYS A 19 6.96 3.10 -1.03
N ILE A 20 7.14 2.70 0.24
CA ILE A 20 7.63 1.36 0.61
C ILE A 20 6.57 0.30 0.29
N PHE A 21 5.38 0.42 0.87
CA PHE A 21 4.31 -0.56 0.70
C PHE A 21 3.78 -0.56 -0.74
N GLY A 22 3.72 0.61 -1.39
CA GLY A 22 3.34 0.71 -2.80
C GLY A 22 4.34 0.00 -3.72
N TYR A 23 5.64 0.09 -3.43
CA TYR A 23 6.66 -0.66 -4.14
C TYR A 23 6.49 -2.18 -3.93
N TYR A 24 6.31 -2.64 -2.68
CA TYR A 24 6.10 -4.06 -2.41
C TYR A 24 4.80 -4.60 -3.01
N ALA A 25 3.72 -3.81 -3.03
CA ALA A 25 2.48 -4.17 -3.73
C ALA A 25 2.73 -4.41 -5.23
N LEU A 26 3.56 -3.59 -5.88
CA LEU A 26 3.91 -3.80 -7.30
C LEU A 26 4.76 -5.05 -7.52
N VAL A 27 5.68 -5.34 -6.60
CA VAL A 27 6.50 -6.56 -6.65
C VAL A 27 5.62 -7.81 -6.47
N ASP A 28 4.72 -7.79 -5.49
CA ASP A 28 3.79 -8.91 -5.24
C ASP A 28 2.77 -9.07 -6.37
N TRP A 29 2.37 -7.98 -7.04
CA TRP A 29 1.53 -8.03 -8.23
C TRP A 29 2.22 -8.78 -9.37
N ASP A 30 3.50 -8.52 -9.63
CA ASP A 30 4.28 -9.24 -10.64
C ASP A 30 4.44 -10.73 -10.27
N ALA A 31 4.72 -11.03 -8.99
CA ALA A 31 4.79 -12.40 -8.50
C ALA A 31 3.46 -13.15 -8.68
N LEU A 32 2.33 -12.48 -8.38
CA LEU A 32 1.00 -13.03 -8.58
C LEU A 32 0.72 -13.35 -10.05
N GLN A 33 1.11 -12.47 -10.99
CA GLN A 33 0.94 -12.75 -12.42
C GLN A 33 1.75 -13.96 -12.88
N LYS A 34 2.98 -14.12 -12.39
CA LYS A 34 3.82 -15.29 -12.68
C LYS A 34 3.20 -16.57 -12.13
N ALA A 35 2.74 -16.55 -10.89
CA ALA A 35 2.02 -17.68 -10.28
C ALA A 35 0.74 -18.03 -11.05
N TYR A 36 0.05 -17.02 -11.59
CA TYR A 36 -1.15 -17.23 -12.40
C TYR A 36 -0.87 -17.90 -13.74
N ARG A 37 0.20 -17.50 -14.42
CA ARG A 37 0.64 -18.15 -15.68
C ARG A 37 1.06 -19.60 -15.42
N ALA A 38 1.84 -19.84 -14.38
CA ALA A 38 2.27 -21.19 -13.99
C ALA A 38 1.07 -22.10 -13.65
N PHE A 39 0.10 -21.58 -12.90
CA PHE A 39 -1.14 -22.32 -12.61
C PHE A 39 -1.90 -22.66 -13.89
N SER A 40 -2.07 -21.71 -14.81
CA SER A 40 -2.74 -21.95 -16.08
C SER A 40 -2.08 -23.07 -16.88
N GLU A 41 -0.75 -23.14 -16.89
CA GLU A 41 0.02 -24.18 -17.56
C GLU A 41 -0.17 -25.55 -16.89
N VAL A 42 -0.12 -25.60 -15.56
CA VAL A 42 -0.35 -26.81 -14.75
C VAL A 42 -1.78 -27.34 -14.94
N VAL A 43 -2.79 -26.47 -15.00
CA VAL A 43 -4.19 -26.89 -15.24
C VAL A 43 -4.38 -27.53 -16.62
N THR A 44 -3.66 -27.06 -17.64
CA THR A 44 -3.70 -27.67 -18.98
C THR A 44 -2.90 -28.97 -19.11
N SER A 45 -1.94 -29.23 -18.21
CA SER A 45 -0.96 -30.32 -18.37
C SER A 45 -1.04 -31.40 -17.28
N SER A 46 -1.59 -31.09 -16.11
CA SER A 46 -1.66 -32.00 -14.97
C SER A 46 -3.07 -32.55 -14.77
N SER A 47 -3.15 -33.88 -14.64
CA SER A 47 -4.36 -34.59 -14.21
C SER A 47 -4.39 -34.84 -12.70
N ASP A 48 -3.34 -34.46 -11.97
CA ASP A 48 -3.23 -34.71 -10.54
C ASP A 48 -3.83 -33.57 -9.70
N LEU A 49 -4.90 -33.90 -8.95
CA LEU A 49 -5.62 -32.96 -8.10
C LEU A 49 -4.73 -32.35 -7.02
N THR A 50 -3.74 -33.09 -6.49
CA THR A 50 -2.85 -32.56 -5.45
C THR A 50 -1.97 -31.42 -5.97
N THR A 51 -1.43 -31.55 -7.19
CA THR A 51 -0.70 -30.45 -7.83
C THR A 51 -1.57 -29.23 -8.12
N LEU A 52 -2.84 -29.44 -8.50
CA LEU A 52 -3.79 -28.35 -8.73
C LEU A 52 -4.07 -27.56 -7.43
N PHE A 53 -4.37 -28.26 -6.33
CA PHE A 53 -4.62 -27.63 -5.04
C PHE A 53 -3.40 -26.88 -4.49
N ALA A 54 -2.20 -27.44 -4.65
CA ALA A 54 -0.97 -26.77 -4.22
C ALA A 54 -0.74 -25.46 -5.00
N ALA A 55 -0.96 -25.49 -6.32
CA ALA A 55 -0.78 -24.32 -7.17
C ALA A 55 -1.86 -23.24 -6.91
N GLU A 56 -3.11 -23.63 -6.63
CA GLU A 56 -4.18 -22.70 -6.22
C GLU A 56 -3.86 -22.03 -4.87
N ALA A 57 -3.39 -22.80 -3.88
CA ALA A 57 -2.99 -22.28 -2.58
C ALA A 57 -1.88 -21.23 -2.72
N GLN A 58 -0.90 -21.47 -3.59
CA GLN A 58 0.18 -20.52 -3.88
C GLN A 58 -0.34 -19.21 -4.48
N GLN A 59 -1.29 -19.25 -5.42
CA GLN A 59 -1.92 -18.04 -5.95
C GLN A 59 -2.65 -17.23 -4.86
N ASN A 60 -3.39 -17.92 -3.99
CA ASN A 60 -4.13 -17.26 -2.92
C ASN A 60 -3.21 -16.58 -1.90
N ILE A 61 -2.05 -17.17 -1.59
CA ILE A 61 -1.03 -16.52 -0.74
C ILE A 61 -0.58 -15.19 -1.36
N HIS A 62 -0.22 -15.18 -2.65
CA HIS A 62 0.19 -13.94 -3.33
C HIS A 62 -0.92 -12.89 -3.39
N ARG A 63 -2.19 -13.30 -3.54
CA ARG A 63 -3.34 -12.38 -3.49
C ARG A 63 -3.52 -11.74 -2.11
N ILE A 64 -3.36 -12.52 -1.04
CA ILE A 64 -3.49 -12.02 0.34
C ILE A 64 -2.35 -11.05 0.66
N ASN A 65 -1.12 -11.37 0.28
CA ASN A 65 0.02 -10.47 0.51
C ASN A 65 -0.17 -9.14 -0.23
N LEU A 66 -0.51 -9.21 -1.52
CA LEU A 66 -0.81 -8.02 -2.31
C LEU A 66 -1.93 -7.17 -1.69
N PHE A 67 -2.98 -7.82 -1.18
CA PHE A 67 -4.07 -7.10 -0.49
C PHE A 67 -3.56 -6.40 0.78
N ALA A 68 -2.75 -7.08 1.58
CA ALA A 68 -2.15 -6.50 2.78
C ALA A 68 -1.27 -5.28 2.45
N GLU A 69 -0.39 -5.39 1.43
CA GLU A 69 0.45 -4.29 0.96
C GLU A 69 -0.39 -3.12 0.43
N GLY A 70 -1.48 -3.42 -0.29
CA GLY A 70 -2.44 -2.41 -0.73
C GLY A 70 -3.10 -1.66 0.43
N VAL A 71 -3.52 -2.38 1.48
CA VAL A 71 -4.09 -1.77 2.70
C VAL A 71 -3.06 -0.91 3.41
N TRP A 72 -1.83 -1.39 3.59
CA TRP A 72 -0.75 -0.63 4.22
C TRP A 72 -0.39 0.65 3.45
N THR A 73 -0.39 0.57 2.12
CA THR A 73 -0.20 1.72 1.23
C THR A 73 -1.31 2.76 1.45
N LEU A 74 -2.57 2.32 1.50
CA LEU A 74 -3.72 3.22 1.69
C LEU A 74 -3.71 3.88 3.08
N LEU A 75 -3.43 3.12 4.14
CA LEU A 75 -3.32 3.66 5.50
C LEU A 75 -2.21 4.71 5.60
N SER A 76 -1.09 4.48 4.93
CA SER A 76 0.03 5.42 4.87
C SER A 76 -0.36 6.71 4.13
N ALA A 77 -1.13 6.60 3.04
CA ALA A 77 -1.65 7.75 2.31
C ALA A 77 -2.65 8.57 3.15
N ILE A 78 -3.52 7.89 3.91
CA ILE A 78 -4.44 8.54 4.86
C ILE A 78 -3.66 9.30 5.93
N LEU A 79 -2.62 8.68 6.50
CA LEU A 79 -1.76 9.33 7.50
C LEU A 79 -1.09 10.59 6.95
N ALA A 80 -0.52 10.52 5.75
CA ALA A 80 0.08 11.67 5.09
C ALA A 80 -0.95 12.79 4.83
N SER A 81 -2.16 12.43 4.41
CA SER A 81 -3.27 13.37 4.17
C SER A 81 -3.70 14.08 5.45
N ILE A 82 -3.81 13.38 6.58
CA ILE A 82 -4.12 13.97 7.89
C ILE A 82 -3.04 14.97 8.30
N GLY A 83 -1.76 14.61 8.11
CA GLY A 83 -0.63 15.50 8.38
C GLY A 83 -0.68 16.77 7.54
N LEU A 84 -0.93 16.63 6.23
CA LEU A 84 -1.05 17.75 5.30
C LEU A 84 -2.24 18.65 5.65
N HIS A 85 -3.40 18.07 5.92
CA HIS A 85 -4.60 18.79 6.33
C HIS A 85 -4.34 19.64 7.59
N SER A 86 -3.66 19.06 8.58
CA SER A 86 -3.30 19.75 9.81
C SER A 86 -2.39 20.96 9.56
N VAL A 87 -1.41 20.84 8.65
CA VAL A 87 -0.52 21.95 8.27
C VAL A 87 -1.31 23.07 7.56
N LEU A 88 -2.21 22.71 6.64
CA LEU A 88 -3.03 23.67 5.90
C LEU A 88 -3.97 24.46 6.83
N MET A 89 -4.64 23.78 7.76
CA MET A 89 -5.51 24.41 8.76
C MET A 89 -4.74 25.38 9.66
N LEU A 90 -3.54 25.00 10.11
CA LEU A 90 -2.68 25.89 10.90
C LEU A 90 -2.22 27.12 10.11
N SER A 91 -1.96 26.97 8.81
CA SER A 91 -1.59 28.07 7.91
C SER A 91 -2.74 29.08 7.76
N GLN A 92 -3.97 28.61 7.51
CA GLN A 92 -5.15 29.46 7.39
C GLN A 92 -5.47 30.21 8.70
N GLY A 93 -5.29 29.55 9.85
CA GLY A 93 -5.46 30.19 11.16
C GLY A 93 -4.47 31.31 11.43
N LYS A 94 -3.24 31.25 10.89
CA LYS A 94 -2.26 32.35 10.95
C LYS A 94 -2.70 33.52 10.07
N SER A 95 -3.14 33.26 8.83
CA SER A 95 -3.59 34.28 7.89
C SER A 95 -4.80 35.09 8.41
N ARG A 96 -5.69 34.47 9.19
CA ARG A 96 -6.86 35.16 9.79
C ARG A 96 -6.52 36.05 10.99
N ARG A 97 -5.36 35.89 11.63
CA ARG A 97 -4.98 36.62 12.86
C ARG A 97 -4.08 37.84 12.62
N SER A 98 -3.60 38.05 11.39
CA SER A 98 -2.98 39.31 10.98
C SER A 98 -3.81 39.96 9.86
N PRO A 99 -5.00 40.50 10.15
CA PRO A 99 -5.58 41.47 9.25
C PRO A 99 -4.69 42.71 9.29
N SER A 100 -4.04 43.01 8.17
CA SER A 100 -3.44 44.31 7.90
C SER A 100 -4.46 45.43 8.07
#